data_AF-A0A2S0JND7-F1
#
_entry.id   AF-A0A2S0JND7-F1
#
_cell.length_a   1.000
_cell.length_b   1.000
_cell.length_c   1.000
_cell.angle_alpha   90.00
_cell.angle_beta   90.00
_cell.angle_gamma   90.00
#
_symmetry.space_group_name_H-M   'P 1'
#
loop_
_entity.id
_entity.type
_entity.pdbx_description
1 polymer ?
#
loop_
_entity_poly.entity_id
_entity_poly.type
_entity_poly.pdbx_seq_one_letter_code
_entity_poly.pdbx_strand_id
1 'polypeptide(L)'
;MINGEDQSALYEFIKIDMAIRSLQQDYSSLEKLKMSKVYINIVEGLLKDLRNDFYNKRRFLAKKSIAVVKWIKIDEYFSDIVVKTAGEDVVLRYANQALKAHVEELINSRLNR
;
A
#
# COMPACT_ATOMS: atom_id res chain seq x y z
N MET A 1 -4.84 -21.24 6.85
CA MET A 1 -5.25 -20.80 5.49
C MET A 1 -5.87 -19.42 5.60
N ILE A 2 -5.41 -18.46 4.80
CA ILE A 2 -6.06 -17.14 4.69
C ILE A 2 -7.37 -17.35 3.92
N ASN A 3 -8.51 -16.95 4.48
CA ASN A 3 -9.79 -17.08 3.77
C ASN A 3 -9.96 -15.94 2.73
N GLY A 4 -10.98 -16.01 1.87
CA GLY A 4 -11.16 -15.04 0.78
C GLY A 4 -11.33 -13.59 1.26
N GLU A 5 -12.03 -13.38 2.37
CA GLU A 5 -12.19 -12.04 2.96
C GLU A 5 -10.87 -11.48 3.48
N ASP A 6 -10.07 -12.31 4.14
CA ASP A 6 -8.78 -11.93 4.70
C ASP A 6 -7.74 -11.68 3.61
N GLN A 7 -7.82 -12.44 2.51
CA GLN A 7 -6.98 -12.22 1.34
C GLN A 7 -7.31 -10.89 0.67
N SER A 8 -8.59 -10.54 0.55
CA SER A 8 -9.03 -9.24 0.04
C SER A 8 -8.56 -8.10 0.97
N ALA A 9 -8.77 -8.23 2.28
CA ALA A 9 -8.35 -7.24 3.26
C ALA A 9 -6.83 -7.04 3.30
N LEU A 10 -6.07 -8.13 3.16
CA LEU A 10 -4.61 -8.12 3.04
C LEU A 10 -4.17 -7.44 1.75
N TYR A 11 -4.82 -7.73 0.64
CA TYR A 11 -4.50 -7.10 -0.64
C TYR A 11 -4.79 -5.59 -0.63
N GLU A 12 -5.90 -5.17 -0.04
CA GLU A 12 -6.17 -3.74 0.18
C GLU A 12 -5.12 -3.09 1.07
N PHE A 13 -4.72 -3.76 2.15
CA PHE A 13 -3.66 -3.26 3.03
C PHE A 13 -2.33 -3.07 2.28
N ILE A 14 -1.94 -4.04 1.45
CA ILE A 14 -0.74 -3.99 0.60
C ILE A 14 -0.79 -2.78 -0.35
N LYS A 15 -1.94 -2.54 -1.01
CA LYS A 15 -2.12 -1.38 -1.90
C LYS A 15 -1.99 -0.06 -1.13
N ILE A 16 -2.58 0.03 0.06
CA ILE A 16 -2.48 1.25 0.89
C ILE A 16 -1.03 1.49 1.34
N ASP A 17 -0.31 0.47 1.80
CA ASP A 17 1.09 0.59 2.19
C ASP A 17 1.94 1.11 1.01
N MET A 18 1.74 0.55 -0.19
CA MET A 18 2.44 0.99 -1.38
C MET A 18 2.07 2.41 -1.81
N ALA A 19 0.80 2.79 -1.73
CA ALA A 19 0.36 4.15 -2.03
C ALA A 19 1.07 5.16 -1.11
N ILE A 20 1.13 4.87 0.19
CA ILE A 20 1.84 5.71 1.17
C ILE A 20 3.32 5.81 0.82
N ARG A 21 4.01 4.68 0.61
CA ARG A 21 5.45 4.67 0.28
C ARG A 21 5.75 5.44 -1.00
N SER A 22 4.93 5.26 -2.04
CA SER A 22 5.11 5.92 -3.34
C SER A 22 4.93 7.43 -3.21
N LEU A 23 3.84 7.88 -2.57
CA LEU A 23 3.60 9.31 -2.32
C LEU A 23 4.69 9.94 -1.44
N GLN A 24 5.19 9.23 -0.44
CA GLN A 24 6.30 9.71 0.40
C GLN A 24 7.62 9.81 -0.36
N GLN A 25 7.91 8.85 -1.24
CA GLN A 25 9.10 8.87 -2.07
C GLN A 25 9.07 10.08 -3.01
N ASP A 26 7.93 10.34 -3.65
CA ASP A 26 7.76 11.43 -4.60
C ASP A 26 7.69 12.81 -3.92
N TYR A 27 7.32 12.85 -2.63
CA TYR A 27 7.17 14.09 -1.85
C TYR A 27 8.37 15.04 -1.99
N SER A 28 9.59 14.51 -1.86
CA SER A 28 10.83 15.29 -1.98
C SER A 28 11.05 15.90 -3.38
N SER A 29 10.46 15.29 -4.42
CA SER A 29 10.53 15.80 -5.79
C SER A 29 9.50 16.90 -6.04
N LEU A 30 8.36 16.89 -5.31
CA LEU A 30 7.31 17.90 -5.44
C LEU A 30 7.76 19.29 -4.99
N GLU A 31 8.68 19.36 -4.02
CA GLU A 31 9.26 20.62 -3.54
C GLU A 31 9.96 21.41 -4.65
N LYS A 32 10.47 20.71 -5.67
CA LYS A 32 11.20 21.32 -6.81
C LYS A 32 10.27 21.92 -7.86
N LEU A 33 8.95 21.69 -7.76
CA LEU A 33 7.98 22.19 -8.73
C LEU A 33 7.61 23.65 -8.48
N LYS A 34 7.34 24.41 -9.55
CA LYS A 34 6.95 25.83 -9.49
C LYS A 34 5.72 26.08 -8.59
N MET A 35 4.78 25.14 -8.57
CA MET A 35 3.55 25.19 -7.76
C MET A 35 3.58 24.18 -6.60
N SER A 36 4.77 23.93 -6.03
CA SER A 36 5.00 22.91 -4.99
C SER A 36 3.97 22.92 -3.86
N LYS A 37 3.64 24.11 -3.32
CA LYS A 37 2.64 24.24 -2.24
C LYS A 37 1.28 23.60 -2.55
N VAL A 38 0.81 23.73 -3.79
CA VAL A 38 -0.49 23.16 -4.19
C VAL A 38 -0.40 21.63 -4.21
N TYR A 39 0.62 21.08 -4.85
CA TYR A 39 0.81 19.64 -4.96
C TYR A 39 1.09 19.00 -3.60
N ILE A 40 1.89 19.66 -2.76
CA ILE A 40 2.18 19.21 -1.39
C ILE A 40 0.89 19.12 -0.58
N ASN A 41 0.04 20.16 -0.58
CA ASN A 41 -1.21 20.14 0.16
C ASN A 41 -2.13 18.98 -0.28
N ILE A 42 -2.19 18.68 -1.59
CA ILE A 42 -2.96 17.55 -2.11
C ILE A 42 -2.39 16.22 -1.58
N VAL A 43 -1.07 16.04 -1.66
CA VAL A 43 -0.41 14.81 -1.22
C VAL A 43 -0.48 14.63 0.30
N GLU A 44 -0.38 15.70 1.08
CA GLU A 44 -0.57 15.66 2.53
C GLU A 44 -1.99 15.21 2.91
N GLY A 45 -3.00 15.71 2.21
CA GLY A 45 -4.40 15.26 2.36
C GLY A 45 -4.53 13.76 2.09
N LEU A 46 -4.03 13.31 0.94
CA LEU A 46 -4.03 11.88 0.59
C LEU A 46 -3.31 11.02 1.61
N LEU A 47 -2.12 11.43 2.06
CA LEU A 47 -1.33 10.70 3.04
C LEU A 47 -2.06 10.59 4.38
N LYS A 48 -2.78 11.63 4.80
CA LYS A 48 -3.58 11.61 6.02
C LYS A 48 -4.68 10.55 5.93
N ASP A 49 -5.42 10.53 4.83
CA ASP A 49 -6.53 9.58 4.64
C ASP A 49 -6.01 8.14 4.50
N LEU A 50 -4.97 7.94 3.70
CA LEU A 50 -4.35 6.63 3.51
C LEU A 50 -3.76 6.09 4.82
N ARG A 51 -3.15 6.93 5.67
CA ARG A 51 -2.62 6.52 6.98
C ARG A 51 -3.74 6.05 7.90
N ASN A 52 -4.88 6.73 7.93
CA ASN A 52 -6.04 6.29 8.72
C ASN A 52 -6.53 4.91 8.27
N ASP A 53 -6.69 4.72 6.96
CA ASP A 53 -7.09 3.44 6.38
C ASP A 53 -6.07 2.34 6.65
N PHE A 54 -4.77 2.66 6.54
CA PHE A 54 -3.66 1.77 6.86
C PHE A 54 -3.76 1.27 8.31
N TYR A 55 -3.94 2.17 9.28
CA TYR A 55 -4.05 1.78 10.69
C TYR A 55 -5.27 0.90 10.95
N ASN A 56 -6.41 1.23 10.34
CA ASN A 56 -7.65 0.46 10.47
C ASN A 56 -7.49 -0.95 9.91
N LYS A 57 -6.95 -1.08 8.68
CA LYS A 57 -6.71 -2.38 8.05
C LYS A 57 -5.63 -3.19 8.76
N ARG A 58 -4.54 -2.56 9.19
CA ARG A 58 -3.50 -3.21 10.01
C ARG A 58 -4.09 -3.79 11.28
N ARG A 59 -4.94 -3.02 11.99
CA ARG A 59 -5.61 -3.50 13.22
C ARG A 59 -6.57 -4.66 12.93
N PHE A 60 -7.29 -4.61 11.81
CA PHE A 60 -8.16 -5.71 11.38
C PHE A 60 -7.36 -7.01 11.13
N LEU A 61 -6.28 -6.92 10.37
CA LEU A 61 -5.42 -8.07 10.06
C LEU A 61 -4.72 -8.62 11.32
N ALA A 62 -4.23 -7.73 12.19
CA ALA A 62 -3.57 -8.11 13.44
C ALA A 62 -4.51 -8.89 14.39
N LYS A 63 -5.80 -8.55 14.45
CA LYS A 63 -6.80 -9.32 15.22
C LYS A 63 -6.93 -10.77 14.72
N LYS A 64 -6.62 -11.01 13.45
CA LYS A 64 -6.63 -12.33 12.82
C LYS A 64 -5.23 -12.96 12.77
N SER A 65 -4.25 -12.38 13.48
CA SER A 65 -2.85 -12.80 13.48
C SER A 65 -2.21 -12.80 12.09
N ILE A 66 -2.66 -11.92 11.19
CA ILE A 66 -2.10 -11.71 9.85
C ILE A 66 -1.25 -10.44 9.87
N ALA A 67 -0.01 -10.51 9.38
CA ALA A 67 0.88 -9.37 9.30
C ALA A 67 1.80 -9.47 8.08
N VAL A 68 1.96 -8.37 7.33
CA VAL A 68 3.01 -8.25 6.31
C VAL A 68 4.34 -8.02 7.03
N VAL A 69 5.34 -8.87 6.79
CA VAL A 69 6.63 -8.86 7.48
C VAL A 69 7.74 -8.32 6.61
N LYS A 70 7.76 -8.71 5.32
CA LYS A 70 8.88 -8.38 4.44
C LYS A 70 8.44 -8.22 2.99
N TRP A 71 9.06 -7.25 2.34
CA TRP A 71 9.01 -7.05 0.90
C TRP A 71 10.35 -7.50 0.31
N ILE A 72 10.30 -8.38 -0.68
CA ILE A 72 11.48 -8.95 -1.34
C ILE A 72 11.35 -8.65 -2.83
N LYS A 73 12.18 -7.74 -3.34
CA LYS A 73 12.29 -7.54 -4.78
C LYS A 73 12.95 -8.79 -5.37
N ILE A 74 12.26 -9.44 -6.31
CA ILE A 74 12.79 -10.62 -7.00
C ILE A 74 13.56 -10.17 -8.24
N ASP A 75 12.91 -9.39 -9.10
CA ASP A 75 13.47 -8.83 -10.31
C ASP A 75 12.79 -7.50 -10.67
N GLU A 76 12.89 -7.08 -11.93
CA GLU A 76 12.26 -5.85 -12.43
C GLU A 76 10.72 -5.97 -12.52
N TYR A 77 10.19 -7.18 -12.66
CA TYR A 77 8.78 -7.46 -12.92
C TYR A 77 8.03 -7.98 -11.71
N PHE A 78 8.69 -8.60 -10.73
CA PHE A 78 8.06 -9.27 -9.61
C PHE A 78 8.64 -8.90 -8.25
N SER A 79 7.77 -8.90 -7.25
CA SER A 79 8.11 -8.78 -5.83
C SER A 79 7.35 -9.80 -5.01
N ASP A 80 8.02 -10.38 -4.02
CA ASP A 80 7.44 -11.28 -3.04
C ASP A 80 7.13 -10.53 -1.74
N ILE A 81 5.94 -10.76 -1.20
CA ILE A 81 5.49 -10.23 0.09
C ILE A 81 5.35 -11.40 1.06
N VAL A 82 6.16 -11.39 2.10
CA VAL A 82 6.11 -12.38 3.18
C VAL A 82 5.07 -11.95 4.20
N VAL A 83 4.09 -12.82 4.42
CA VAL A 83 2.94 -12.58 5.29
C VAL A 83 2.95 -13.64 6.37
N LYS A 84 3.09 -13.19 7.62
CA LYS A 84 2.95 -14.05 8.78
C LYS A 84 1.47 -14.26 9.09
N THR A 85 1.09 -15.50 9.35
CA THR A 85 -0.26 -15.87 9.78
C THR A 85 -0.21 -16.60 11.12
N ALA A 86 -1.36 -16.95 11.71
CA ALA A 86 -1.40 -17.82 12.89
C ALA A 86 -0.87 -19.24 12.61
N GLY A 87 -0.88 -19.66 11.34
CA GLY A 87 -0.32 -20.92 10.88
C GLY A 87 1.07 -20.71 10.26
N GLU A 88 1.22 -21.17 9.03
CA GLU A 88 2.45 -21.00 8.27
C GLU A 88 2.56 -19.60 7.64
N ASP A 89 3.80 -19.13 7.51
CA ASP A 89 4.11 -17.92 6.77
C ASP A 89 3.84 -18.16 5.29
N VAL A 90 3.13 -17.20 4.67
CA VAL A 90 2.75 -17.26 3.26
C VAL A 90 3.59 -16.26 2.48
N VAL A 91 4.11 -16.69 1.33
CA VAL A 91 4.79 -15.81 0.38
C VAL A 91 3.85 -15.54 -0.78
N LEU A 92 3.51 -14.27 -0.99
CA LEU A 92 2.65 -13.81 -2.08
C LEU A 92 3.50 -13.10 -3.14
N ARG A 93 3.52 -13.65 -4.36
CA ARG A 93 4.20 -13.05 -5.50
C ARG A 93 3.27 -12.10 -6.25
N TYR A 94 3.72 -10.87 -6.47
CA TYR A 94 2.99 -9.85 -7.21
C TYR A 94 3.78 -9.39 -8.43
N ALA A 95 3.08 -9.17 -9.53
CA ALA A 95 3.61 -8.43 -10.68
C ALA A 95 3.65 -6.93 -10.32
N ASN A 96 4.84 -6.33 -10.40
CA ASN A 96 5.10 -4.93 -10.04
C ASN A 96 4.21 -3.97 -10.85
N GLN A 97 4.04 -4.23 -12.15
CA GLN A 97 3.22 -3.39 -13.02
C GLN A 97 1.74 -3.41 -12.63
N ALA A 98 1.18 -4.59 -12.34
CA ALA A 98 -0.21 -4.71 -11.91
C ALA A 98 -0.44 -4.05 -10.54
N LEU A 99 0.51 -4.25 -9.62
CA LEU A 99 0.43 -3.65 -8.29
C LEU A 99 0.50 -2.12 -8.36
N LYS A 100 1.39 -1.59 -9.22
CA LYS A 100 1.45 -0.15 -9.51
C LYS A 100 0.13 0.39 -10.07
N ALA A 101 -0.45 -0.27 -11.08
CA ALA A 101 -1.72 0.16 -11.68
C ALA A 101 -2.84 0.24 -10.62
N HIS A 102 -2.99 -0.77 -9.77
CA HIS A 102 -4.02 -0.75 -8.73
C HIS A 102 -3.74 0.27 -7.61
N VAL A 103 -2.48 0.66 -7.38
CA VAL A 103 -2.12 1.76 -6.48
C VAL A 103 -2.51 3.11 -7.09
N GLU A 104 -2.26 3.30 -8.38
CA GLU A 104 -2.67 4.52 -9.10
C GLU A 104 -4.20 4.66 -9.13
N GLU A 105 -4.93 3.57 -9.41
CA GLU A 105 -6.40 3.53 -9.31
C GLU A 105 -6.89 3.91 -7.90
N LEU A 106 -6.25 3.36 -6.85
CA LEU A 106 -6.58 3.70 -5.47
C LEU A 106 -6.39 5.20 -5.21
N ILE A 107 -5.26 5.79 -5.60
CA ILE A 107 -4.99 7.22 -5.38
C ILE A 107 -6.00 8.08 -6.16
N ASN A 108 -6.24 7.77 -7.44
CA ASN A 108 -7.19 8.50 -8.27
C ASN A 108 -8.62 8.42 -7.70
N SER A 109 -9.03 7.27 -7.17
CA SER A 109 -10.35 7.12 -6.52
C SER A 109 -10.53 8.01 -5.29
N ARG A 110 -9.43 8.41 -4.62
CA ARG A 110 -9.46 9.28 -3.45
C ARG A 110 -9.41 10.76 -3.81
N LEU A 111 -8.73 11.10 -4.91
CA LEU A 111 -8.69 12.46 -5.43
C LEU A 111 -10.03 12.91 -6.01
N ASN A 112 -10.80 11.98 -6.58
CA ASN A 112 -12.10 12.26 -7.22
C ASN A 112 -13.30 12.11 -6.29
N ARG A 113 -13.07 12.00 -4.97
CA ARG A 113 -14.13 11.95 -3.94
C ARG A 113 -14.41 13.33 -3.38
#